data_AF-A0A126Z689-F1
#
_entry.id   AF-A0A126Z689-F1
#
_cell.length_a   1.000
_cell.length_b   1.000
_cell.length_c   1.000
_cell.angle_alpha   90.00
_cell.angle_beta   90.00
_cell.angle_gamma   90.00
#
_symmetry.space_group_name_H-M   'P 1'
#
loop_
_entity.id
_entity.type
_entity.pdbx_description
1 polymer ?
#
loop_
_entity_poly.entity_id
_entity_poly.type
_entity_poly.pdbx_seq_one_letter_code
_entity_poly.pdbx_strand_id
1 'polypeptide(L)'
;MSTLLLAAAAAPAPVTGFLGVNWSSIAEVCIVTLVATVGIVVIFSIGLRLLSIGSPDDGGDLAASGAITRRPVAATAVGYLCVAIGGAAVLYGIYLVIPLFHQ
;
A
#
# COMPACT_ATOMS: atom_id res chain seq x y z
N MET A 1 -43.58 -8.85 -27.24
CA MET A 1 -42.90 -8.76 -28.55
C MET A 1 -41.48 -8.19 -28.49
N SER A 2 -40.84 -8.02 -27.32
CA SER A 2 -39.49 -7.40 -27.22
C SER A 2 -38.39 -8.31 -26.66
N THR A 3 -38.69 -9.55 -26.28
CA THR A 3 -37.69 -10.47 -25.70
C THR A 3 -36.86 -11.22 -26.74
N LEU A 4 -37.28 -11.27 -28.00
CA LEU A 4 -36.56 -11.94 -29.09
C LEU A 4 -35.41 -11.10 -29.69
N LEU A 5 -35.41 -9.77 -29.50
CA LEU A 5 -34.36 -8.86 -30.00
C LEU A 5 -33.11 -8.84 -29.11
N LEU A 6 -33.19 -9.29 -27.85
CA LEU A 6 -32.04 -9.28 -26.93
C LEU A 6 -31.08 -10.47 -27.15
N ALA A 7 -31.50 -11.49 -27.92
CA ALA A 7 -30.69 -12.68 -28.20
C ALA A 7 -29.74 -12.51 -29.41
N ALA A 8 -29.91 -11.47 -30.23
CA ALA A 8 -29.23 -11.34 -31.52
C ALA A 8 -27.95 -10.47 -31.51
N ALA A 9 -27.55 -9.87 -30.37
CA ALA A 9 -26.47 -8.87 -30.34
C ALA A 9 -25.21 -9.25 -29.54
N ALA A 10 -25.08 -10.48 -29.04
CA ALA A 10 -23.87 -10.93 -28.35
C ALA A 10 -23.02 -11.83 -29.25
N ALA A 11 -22.49 -11.27 -30.35
CA ALA A 11 -21.33 -11.90 -30.97
C ALA A 11 -20.20 -11.91 -29.94
N PRO A 12 -19.56 -13.06 -29.62
CA PRO A 12 -18.45 -13.07 -28.70
C PRO A 12 -17.33 -12.21 -29.31
N ALA A 13 -16.97 -11.12 -28.62
CA ALA A 13 -15.81 -10.33 -29.01
C ALA A 13 -14.60 -11.26 -29.12
N PRO A 14 -13.72 -11.08 -30.13
CA PRO A 14 -12.53 -11.89 -30.27
C PRO A 14 -11.75 -11.80 -28.95
N VAL A 15 -11.57 -12.93 -28.29
CA VAL A 15 -10.79 -12.99 -27.07
C VAL A 15 -9.34 -12.71 -27.44
N THR A 16 -8.91 -11.47 -27.20
CA THR A 16 -7.52 -11.06 -27.42
C THR A 16 -6.68 -11.68 -26.31
N GLY A 17 -6.24 -12.93 -26.48
CA GLY A 17 -5.50 -13.60 -25.42
C GLY A 17 -5.19 -15.06 -25.72
N PHE A 18 -3.95 -15.47 -25.45
CA PHE A 18 -3.56 -16.88 -25.55
C PHE A 18 -4.41 -17.71 -24.57
N LEU A 19 -5.04 -18.78 -25.05
CA LEU A 19 -6.01 -19.63 -24.29
C LEU A 19 -7.31 -18.92 -23.86
N GLY A 20 -7.65 -17.80 -24.48
CA GLY A 20 -8.80 -17.02 -24.05
C GLY A 20 -8.53 -16.16 -22.80
N VAL A 21 -7.27 -16.11 -22.35
CA VAL A 21 -6.83 -15.35 -21.18
C VAL A 21 -6.02 -14.13 -21.65
N ASN A 22 -6.41 -12.95 -21.17
CA ASN A 22 -5.62 -11.74 -21.33
C ASN A 22 -4.43 -11.77 -20.37
N TRP A 23 -3.32 -12.36 -20.80
CA TRP A 23 -2.08 -12.43 -20.02
C TRP A 23 -1.53 -11.05 -19.62
N SER A 24 -1.84 -10.02 -20.41
CA SER A 24 -1.50 -8.62 -20.09
C SER A 24 -2.18 -8.14 -18.80
N SER A 25 -3.47 -8.42 -18.61
CA SER A 25 -4.19 -8.01 -17.39
C SER A 25 -3.64 -8.67 -16.14
N ILE A 26 -3.23 -9.94 -16.23
CA ILE A 26 -2.60 -10.65 -15.10
C ILE A 26 -1.23 -10.03 -14.79
N ALA A 27 -0.42 -9.78 -15.83
CA ALA A 27 0.89 -9.15 -15.67
C ALA A 27 0.76 -7.74 -15.07
N GLU A 28 -0.26 -6.99 -15.46
CA GLU A 28 -0.51 -5.63 -14.96
C GLU A 28 -0.87 -5.63 -13.47
N VAL A 29 -1.81 -6.48 -13.03
CA VAL A 29 -2.13 -6.61 -11.59
C VAL A 29 -0.89 -7.06 -10.81
N CYS A 30 -0.10 -7.99 -11.35
CA CYS A 30 1.15 -8.42 -10.71
C CYS A 30 2.12 -7.25 -10.52
N ILE A 31 2.35 -6.44 -11.55
CA ILE A 31 3.25 -5.29 -11.48
C ILE A 31 2.70 -4.23 -10.53
N VAL A 32 1.42 -3.88 -10.64
CA VAL A 32 0.78 -2.85 -9.81
C VAL A 32 0.83 -3.24 -8.34
N THR A 33 0.49 -4.48 -8.00
CA THR A 33 0.51 -4.96 -6.60
C THR A 33 1.93 -5.06 -6.05
N LEU A 34 2.89 -5.47 -6.87
CA LEU A 34 4.30 -5.52 -6.48
C LEU A 34 4.85 -4.12 -6.22
N VAL A 35 4.62 -3.17 -7.12
CA VAL A 35 5.07 -1.77 -6.96
C VAL A 35 4.40 -1.10 -5.76
N ALA A 36 3.08 -1.28 -5.60
CA ALA A 36 2.35 -0.74 -4.46
C ALA A 36 2.90 -1.28 -3.13
N THR A 37 3.16 -2.60 -3.07
CA THR A 37 3.71 -3.25 -1.89
C THR A 37 5.11 -2.74 -1.57
N VAL A 38 6.01 -2.70 -2.56
CA VAL A 38 7.37 -2.17 -2.39
C VAL A 38 7.34 -0.72 -1.91
N GLY A 39 6.49 0.12 -2.50
CA GLY A 39 6.32 1.51 -2.10
C GLY A 39 5.93 1.66 -0.62
N ILE A 40 4.91 0.91 -0.18
CA ILE A 40 4.45 0.92 1.22
C ILE A 40 5.57 0.47 2.17
N VAL A 41 6.27 -0.63 1.84
CA VAL A 41 7.35 -1.18 2.67
C VAL A 41 8.52 -0.20 2.78
N VAL A 42 8.96 0.41 1.68
CA VAL A 42 10.07 1.37 1.68
C VAL A 42 9.74 2.60 2.55
N ILE A 43 8.53 3.16 2.39
CA ILE A 43 8.06 4.28 3.20
C ILE A 43 8.11 3.90 4.69
N PHE A 44 7.52 2.76 5.05
CA PHE A 44 7.50 2.26 6.43
C PHE A 44 8.90 2.01 7.01
N SER A 45 9.80 1.37 6.25
CA SER A 45 11.19 1.14 6.67
C SER A 45 11.95 2.45 6.89
N ILE A 46 11.71 3.48 6.07
CA ILE A 46 12.30 4.81 6.27
C ILE A 46 11.76 5.46 7.56
N GLY A 47 10.45 5.38 7.81
CA GLY A 47 9.83 5.88 9.04
C GLY A 47 10.41 5.24 10.29
N LEU A 48 10.57 3.92 10.29
CA LEU A 48 11.23 3.19 11.39
C LEU A 48 12.71 3.57 11.53
N ARG A 49 13.43 3.74 10.41
CA ARG A 49 14.84 4.15 10.46
C ARG A 49 15.02 5.54 11.06
N LEU A 50 14.13 6.49 10.74
CA LEU A 50 14.13 7.82 11.36
C LEU A 50 13.77 7.75 12.85
N LEU A 51 12.85 6.85 13.23
CA LEU A 51 12.46 6.65 14.62
C LEU A 51 13.55 5.99 15.48
N SER A 52 14.41 5.20 14.84
CA SER A 52 15.57 4.54 15.43
C SER A 52 16.75 5.49 15.69
N ILE A 53 16.80 6.65 15.04
CA ILE A 53 17.87 7.63 15.26
C ILE A 53 17.72 8.23 16.66
N GLY A 54 18.71 7.99 17.53
CA GLY A 54 18.72 8.45 18.92
C GLY A 54 18.09 7.47 19.91
N SER A 55 18.11 6.16 19.61
CA SER A 55 17.69 5.13 20.56
C SER A 55 18.62 5.13 21.78
N PRO A 56 18.09 4.98 23.02
CA PRO A 56 18.91 4.96 24.24
C PRO A 56 20.00 3.89 24.26
N ASP A 57 19.84 2.82 23.47
CA ASP A 57 20.82 1.73 23.32
C ASP A 57 22.11 2.16 22.59
N ASP A 58 22.10 3.28 21.86
CA ASP A 58 23.30 3.84 21.20
C ASP A 58 24.19 4.64 22.17
N GLY A 59 23.73 4.88 23.41
CA GLY A 59 24.29 5.84 24.36
C GLY A 59 25.08 5.23 25.52
N GLY A 60 25.87 4.19 25.26
CA GLY A 60 26.57 3.35 26.25
C GLY A 60 27.40 4.04 27.34
N ASP A 61 27.66 5.35 27.26
CA ASP A 61 28.30 6.14 28.34
C ASP A 61 27.58 7.48 28.67
N LEU A 62 26.65 7.94 27.82
CA LEU A 62 25.96 9.23 28.00
C LEU A 62 24.65 9.11 28.78
N ALA A 63 24.03 7.93 28.78
CA ALA A 63 22.82 7.65 29.58
C ALA A 63 23.08 7.69 31.10
N ALA A 64 24.32 7.42 31.53
CA ALA A 64 24.74 7.50 32.93
C ALA A 64 24.83 8.95 33.46
N SER A 65 24.94 9.95 32.59
CA SER A 65 25.09 11.37 32.97
C SER A 65 23.78 12.15 33.06
N GLY A 66 22.61 11.51 32.95
CA GLY A 66 21.31 12.19 33.09
C GLY A 66 20.97 13.19 31.97
N ALA A 67 21.83 13.31 30.95
CA ALA A 67 21.54 14.06 29.73
C ALA A 67 20.63 13.21 28.85
N ILE A 68 19.34 13.21 29.18
CA ILE A 68 18.29 12.74 28.27
C ILE A 68 18.44 13.59 27.00
N THR A 69 19.14 13.06 26.00
CA THR A 69 19.05 13.57 24.63
C THR A 69 17.59 13.51 24.28
N ARG A 70 16.95 14.68 24.30
CA ARG A 70 15.53 14.85 24.04
C ARG A 70 15.26 14.27 22.67
N ARG A 71 14.67 13.06 22.63
CA ARG A 71 14.27 12.39 21.39
C ARG A 71 13.60 13.42 20.49
N PRO A 72 14.14 13.69 19.29
CA PRO A 72 13.68 14.83 18.50
C PRO A 72 12.22 14.61 18.15
N VAL A 73 11.34 15.50 18.64
CA VAL A 73 9.88 15.43 18.45
C VAL A 73 9.51 15.31 16.97
N ALA A 74 10.33 15.90 16.10
CA ALA A 74 10.22 15.78 14.65
C ALA A 74 10.40 14.34 14.15
N ALA A 75 11.33 13.55 14.70
CA ALA A 75 11.53 12.15 14.30
C ALA A 75 10.35 11.27 14.73
N THR A 76 9.80 11.51 15.92
CA THR A 76 8.59 10.83 16.39
C THR A 76 7.38 11.19 15.52
N ALA A 77 7.19 12.48 15.20
CA ALA A 77 6.09 12.94 14.37
C ALA A 77 6.13 12.35 12.95
N VAL A 78 7.31 12.31 12.32
CA VAL A 78 7.49 11.71 10.99
C VAL A 78 7.26 10.20 11.01
N GLY A 79 7.71 9.51 12.06
CA GLY A 79 7.42 8.08 12.26
C GLY A 79 5.91 7.82 12.30
N TYR A 80 5.16 8.57 13.11
CA TYR A 80 3.71 8.45 13.19
C TYR A 80 3.01 8.82 11.88
N LEU A 81 3.45 9.87 11.19
CA LEU A 81 2.93 10.26 9.88
C LEU A 81 3.09 9.12 8.87
N CYS A 82 4.26 8.48 8.86
CA CYS A 82 4.57 7.36 7.98
C CYS A 82 3.67 6.14 8.24
N VAL A 83 3.44 5.81 9.52
CA VAL A 83 2.51 4.74 9.91
C VAL A 83 1.07 5.10 9.51
N ALA A 84 0.66 6.35 9.73
CA ALA A 84 -0.67 6.81 9.37
C ALA A 84 -0.93 6.74 7.86
N ILE A 85 0.06 7.13 7.03
CA ILE A 85 -0.05 7.03 5.57
C ILE A 85 -0.13 5.57 5.12
N GLY A 86 0.71 4.68 5.67
CA GLY A 86 0.66 3.25 5.36
C GLY A 86 -0.68 2.62 5.77
N GLY A 87 -1.16 2.93 6.97
CA GLY A 87 -2.48 2.50 7.45
C GLY A 87 -3.62 3.02 6.58
N ALA A 88 -3.58 4.31 6.20
CA ALA A 88 -4.57 4.92 5.32
C ALA A 88 -4.61 4.25 3.93
N ALA A 89 -3.45 3.92 3.36
CA ALA A 89 -3.36 3.20 2.10
C ALA A 89 -4.01 1.81 2.19
N VAL A 90 -3.79 1.07 3.30
CA VAL A 90 -4.43 -0.23 3.54
C VAL A 90 -5.94 -0.09 3.72
N LEU A 91 -6.40 0.86 4.54
CA LEU A 91 -7.84 1.12 4.73
C LEU A 91 -8.51 1.48 3.41
N TYR A 92 -7.84 2.27 2.57
CA TYR A 92 -8.35 2.63 1.26
C TYR A 92 -8.41 1.43 0.30
N GLY A 93 -7.40 0.54 0.34
CA GLY A 93 -7.44 -0.73 -0.38
C GLY A 93 -8.63 -1.60 0.04
N ILE A 94 -8.89 -1.72 1.34
CA ILE A 94 -10.05 -2.46 1.87
C ILE A 94 -11.37 -1.83 1.40
N TYR A 95 -11.47 -0.49 1.43
CA TYR A 95 -12.63 0.24 0.92
C TYR A 95 -12.92 -0.08 -0.56
N LEU A 96 -11.88 -0.19 -1.39
CA LEU A 96 -12.03 -0.54 -2.81
C LEU A 96 -12.30 -2.03 -3.08
N VAL A 97 -11.94 -2.94 -2.17
CA VAL A 97 -12.25 -4.38 -2.32
C VAL A 97 -13.70 -4.68 -1.97
N ILE A 98 -14.31 -3.90 -1.07
CA ILE A 98 -15.67 -4.15 -0.57
C ILE A 98 -16.67 -3.28 -1.37
N PRO A 99 -17.44 -3.86 -2.31
CA PRO A 99 -18.39 -3.11 -3.17
C PRO A 99 -19.64 -2.60 -2.42
N LEU A 100 -19.72 -2.80 -1.10
CA LEU A 100 -20.78 -2.23 -0.25
C LEU A 100 -20.47 -0.78 0.17
N PHE A 101 -19.21 -0.33 0.09
CA PHE A 101 -18.81 0.99 0.56
C PHE A 101 -18.63 2.03 -0.56
N HIS A 102 -18.45 1.57 -1.80
CA HIS A 102 -18.46 2.39 -3.01
C HIS A 102 -19.56 1.85 -3.93
N GLN A 103 -20.64 2.61 -4.12
CA GLN A 103 -21.71 2.30 -5.07
C GLN A 103 -21.81 3.41 -6.11
#